data_AF-A0A2E1AUM7-F1
#
_entry.id   AF-A0A2E1AUM7-F1
#
_cell.length_a   1.000
_cell.length_b   1.000
_cell.length_c   1.000
_cell.angle_alpha   90.00
_cell.angle_beta   90.00
_cell.angle_gamma   90.00
#
_symmetry.space_group_name_H-M   'P 1'
#
loop_
_entity.id
_entity.type
_entity.pdbx_description
1 polymer ?
#
loop_
_entity_poly.entity_id
_entity_poly.type
_entity_poly.pdbx_seq_one_letter_code
_entity_poly.pdbx_strand_id
1 'polypeptide(L)'
;MTKQFTKGDIIQGSKRGKDESYHPIVYFKEIDDLFFLGGMITHSNSFDNVELNDSHFEHKIDYNPKPSFFVKNYLIKKQEWGPYKIIGKLSKKGIQSIESNLKNTEPEIWENYLTK
;
A
#
# COMPACT_ATOMS: atom_id res chain seq x y z
N MET A 1 1.85 -6.03 -14.66
CA MET A 1 0.39 -6.25 -14.57
C MET A 1 0.06 -6.79 -13.20
N THR A 2 -1.01 -6.28 -12.60
CA THR A 2 -1.49 -6.61 -11.25
C THR A 2 -2.73 -7.51 -11.25
N LYS A 3 -3.21 -7.96 -12.43
CA LYS A 3 -4.42 -8.79 -12.59
C LYS A 3 -4.45 -10.05 -11.71
N GLN A 4 -3.29 -10.56 -11.32
CA GLN A 4 -3.15 -11.71 -10.43
C GLN A 4 -3.29 -11.40 -8.92
N PHE A 5 -3.36 -10.13 -8.52
CA PHE A 5 -3.44 -9.72 -7.12
C PHE A 5 -4.88 -9.45 -6.68
N THR A 6 -5.13 -9.65 -5.40
CA THR A 6 -6.43 -9.47 -4.73
C THR A 6 -6.34 -8.40 -3.65
N LYS A 7 -7.47 -7.76 -3.33
CA LYS A 7 -7.52 -6.70 -2.32
C LYS A 7 -6.87 -7.16 -1.01
N GLY A 8 -5.94 -6.36 -0.50
CA GLY A 8 -5.21 -6.61 0.74
C GLY A 8 -3.89 -7.35 0.55
N ASP A 9 -3.58 -7.85 -0.65
CA ASP A 9 -2.23 -8.33 -0.96
C ASP A 9 -1.23 -7.17 -0.81
N ILE A 10 -0.10 -7.45 -0.18
CA ILE A 10 0.98 -6.49 -0.01
C ILE A 10 2.06 -6.85 -1.03
N ILE A 11 2.27 -5.95 -1.98
CA ILE A 11 3.17 -6.14 -3.10
C ILE A 11 4.33 -5.16 -3.07
N GLN A 12 5.45 -5.56 -3.66
CA GLN A 12 6.63 -4.71 -3.79
C GLN A 12 7.25 -4.89 -5.16
N GLY A 13 7.67 -3.79 -5.78
CA GLY A 13 8.38 -3.80 -7.04
C GLY A 13 9.83 -4.23 -6.86
N SER A 14 10.40 -4.77 -7.94
CA SER A 14 11.77 -5.32 -7.94
C SER A 14 12.84 -4.30 -8.33
N LYS A 15 12.47 -3.14 -8.87
CA LYS A 15 13.41 -2.07 -9.23
C LYS A 15 13.92 -1.39 -7.96
N ARG A 16 15.22 -1.55 -7.68
CA ARG A 16 15.91 -0.85 -6.59
C ARG A 16 16.26 0.56 -7.05
N GLY A 17 15.56 1.56 -6.53
CA GLY A 17 15.74 2.98 -6.80
C GLY A 17 14.98 3.81 -5.76
N LYS A 18 15.04 5.14 -5.84
CA LYS A 18 14.19 6.04 -5.01
C LYS A 18 12.71 6.01 -5.44
N ASP A 19 12.35 5.09 -6.32
CA ASP A 19 11.02 4.99 -6.90
C ASP A 19 10.06 4.36 -5.90
N GLU A 20 8.83 4.84 -5.94
CA GLU A 20 7.73 4.41 -5.09
C GLU A 20 7.50 2.90 -5.02
N SER A 21 7.87 2.17 -6.07
CA SER A 21 7.73 0.72 -6.13
C SER A 21 8.57 -0.05 -5.12
N TYR A 22 9.59 0.58 -4.52
CA TYR A 22 10.37 -0.06 -3.48
C TYR A 22 9.64 -0.11 -2.13
N HIS A 23 8.65 0.76 -1.90
CA HIS A 23 7.84 0.67 -0.69
C HIS A 23 6.83 -0.49 -0.80
N PRO A 24 6.49 -1.17 0.31
CA PRO A 24 5.38 -2.11 0.31
C PRO A 24 4.07 -1.39 -0.01
N ILE A 25 3.31 -1.94 -0.95
CA ILE A 25 2.05 -1.39 -1.44
C ILE A 25 0.92 -2.36 -1.10
N VAL A 26 -0.10 -1.90 -0.39
CA VAL A 26 -1.35 -2.64 -0.29
C VAL A 26 -2.09 -2.47 -1.61
N TYR A 27 -2.40 -3.57 -2.29
CA TYR A 27 -3.22 -3.56 -3.50
C TYR A 27 -4.71 -3.53 -3.13
N PHE A 28 -5.50 -2.67 -3.79
CA PHE A 28 -6.95 -2.61 -3.57
C PHE A 28 -7.76 -3.07 -4.77
N LYS A 29 -7.46 -2.54 -5.96
CA LYS A 29 -8.13 -2.91 -7.21
C LYS A 29 -7.33 -2.43 -8.42
N GLU A 30 -7.54 -3.07 -9.55
CA GLU A 30 -7.11 -2.57 -10.85
C GLU A 30 -7.96 -1.35 -11.24
N ILE A 31 -7.35 -0.40 -11.96
CA ILE A 31 -8.06 0.72 -12.59
C ILE A 31 -8.12 0.46 -14.09
N ASP A 32 -6.96 0.25 -14.72
CA ASP A 32 -6.80 -0.07 -16.14
C ASP A 32 -5.44 -0.74 -16.40
N ASP A 33 -5.07 -0.89 -17.68
CA ASP A 33 -3.80 -1.51 -18.08
C ASP A 33 -2.55 -0.68 -17.72
N LEU A 34 -2.70 0.58 -17.31
CA LEU A 34 -1.64 1.49 -16.91
C LEU A 34 -1.58 1.72 -15.40
N PHE A 35 -2.72 1.66 -14.70
CA PHE A 35 -2.84 2.06 -13.30
C PHE A 35 -3.61 1.07 -12.44
N PHE A 36 -3.32 1.11 -11.14
CA PHE A 36 -4.09 0.42 -10.12
C PHE A 36 -4.21 1.26 -8.85
N LEU A 37 -5.23 0.97 -8.06
CA LEU A 37 -5.44 1.59 -6.76
C LEU A 37 -4.65 0.81 -5.71
N GLY A 38 -3.77 1.51 -5.00
CA GLY A 38 -2.98 0.99 -3.91
C GLY A 38 -2.93 1.92 -2.71
N GLY A 39 -2.04 1.62 -1.78
CA GLY A 39 -1.64 2.51 -0.69
C GLY A 39 -0.32 2.07 -0.10
N MET A 40 0.46 3.02 0.42
CA MET A 40 1.83 2.77 0.84
C MET A 40 1.90 2.37 2.32
N ILE A 41 2.75 1.39 2.63
CA ILE A 41 3.17 1.10 4.00
C ILE A 41 4.54 1.71 4.26
N THR A 42 4.69 2.33 5.42
CA THR A 42 5.87 3.07 5.86
C THR A 42 6.19 2.75 7.32
N HIS A 43 7.37 3.15 7.77
CA HIS A 43 7.75 3.15 9.19
C HIS A 43 7.57 4.53 9.86
N SER A 44 7.10 5.54 9.11
CA SER A 44 6.81 6.87 9.67
C SER A 44 5.41 6.93 10.28
N ASN A 45 5.34 7.37 11.53
CA ASN A 45 4.10 7.64 12.26
C ASN A 45 3.57 9.09 12.04
N SER A 46 4.15 9.83 11.11
CA SER A 46 3.73 11.22 10.81
C SER A 46 2.43 11.26 9.99
N PHE A 47 1.86 12.46 9.84
CA PHE A 47 0.70 12.74 8.96
C PHE A 47 -0.55 11.87 9.25
N ASP A 48 -0.76 11.52 10.52
CA ASP A 48 -1.86 10.65 10.97
C ASP A 48 -1.92 9.30 10.25
N ASN A 49 -0.77 8.75 9.83
CA ASN A 49 -0.72 7.44 9.20
C ASN A 49 -1.36 6.37 10.11
N VAL A 50 -2.09 5.45 9.49
CA VAL A 50 -2.87 4.43 10.21
C VAL A 50 -1.92 3.35 10.73
N GLU A 51 -1.83 3.21 12.05
CA GLU A 51 -0.99 2.19 12.67
C GLU A 51 -1.49 0.76 12.33
N LEU A 52 -0.56 -0.09 11.91
CA LEU A 52 -0.79 -1.50 11.62
C LEU A 52 -0.09 -2.38 12.64
N ASN A 53 -0.88 -3.07 13.47
CA ASN A 53 -0.40 -4.10 14.39
C ASN A 53 -0.54 -5.50 13.78
N ASP A 54 -0.02 -6.51 14.48
CA ASP A 54 0.00 -7.91 14.05
C ASP A 54 -1.37 -8.46 13.65
N SER A 55 -2.46 -8.05 14.32
CA SER A 55 -3.80 -8.52 14.00
C SER A 55 -4.34 -7.98 12.67
N HIS A 56 -3.69 -6.97 12.10
CA HIS A 56 -4.00 -6.41 10.78
C HIS A 56 -3.36 -7.18 9.63
N PHE A 57 -2.50 -8.17 9.91
CA PHE A 57 -1.84 -8.98 8.90
C PHE A 57 -2.30 -10.44 8.97
N GLU A 58 -2.55 -11.03 7.80
CA GLU A 58 -2.60 -12.48 7.63
C GLU A 58 -1.18 -13.02 7.44
N HIS A 59 -0.39 -12.34 6.59
CA HIS A 59 1.04 -12.57 6.42
C HIS A 59 1.79 -11.25 6.57
N LYS A 60 2.74 -11.18 7.50
CA LYS A 60 3.54 -9.97 7.73
C LYS A 60 4.52 -9.72 6.57
N ILE A 61 4.85 -8.45 6.40
CA ILE A 61 5.80 -7.95 5.39
C ILE A 61 7.24 -8.29 5.80
N ASP A 62 7.52 -8.19 7.10
CA ASP A 62 8.80 -8.50 7.72
C ASP A 62 8.61 -8.89 9.21
N TYR A 63 9.72 -9.13 9.90
CA TYR A 63 9.76 -9.40 11.34
C TYR A 63 10.25 -8.17 12.14
N ASN A 64 10.03 -6.96 11.63
CA ASN A 64 10.44 -5.75 12.33
C ASN A 64 9.64 -5.64 13.65
N PRO A 65 10.31 -5.44 14.80
CA PRO A 65 9.62 -5.27 16.08
C PRO A 65 8.88 -3.92 16.19
N LYS A 66 9.17 -2.95 15.31
CA LYS A 66 8.48 -1.66 15.27
C LYS A 66 7.17 -1.77 14.48
N PRO A 67 6.13 -1.00 14.86
CA PRO A 67 4.90 -0.95 14.10
C PRO A 67 5.15 -0.44 12.68
N SER A 68 4.35 -0.96 11.74
CA SER A 68 4.22 -0.40 10.41
C SER A 68 3.01 0.52 10.36
N PHE A 69 3.03 1.49 9.45
CA PHE A 69 1.95 2.44 9.27
C PHE A 69 1.49 2.45 7.82
N PHE A 70 0.19 2.58 7.59
CA PHE A 70 -0.38 2.80 6.28
C PHE A 70 -0.55 4.31 6.07
N VAL A 71 -0.04 4.83 4.95
CA VAL A 71 -0.19 6.25 4.61
C VAL A 71 -1.66 6.58 4.48
N LYS A 72 -2.15 7.62 5.16
CA LYS A 72 -3.57 7.97 5.25
C LYS A 72 -4.14 8.57 3.94
N ASN A 73 -3.88 7.93 2.81
CA ASN A 73 -4.50 8.21 1.53
C ASN A 73 -4.48 6.98 0.62
N TYR A 74 -5.46 6.86 -0.27
CA TYR A 74 -5.35 5.98 -1.43
C TYR A 74 -4.39 6.59 -2.45
N LEU A 75 -3.62 5.73 -3.11
CA LEU A 75 -2.64 6.14 -4.10
C LEU A 75 -2.90 5.44 -5.43
N ILE A 76 -2.89 6.21 -6.51
CA ILE A 76 -2.88 5.67 -7.88
C ILE A 76 -1.44 5.31 -8.21
N LYS A 77 -1.20 4.03 -8.51
CA LYS A 77 0.13 3.44 -8.73
C LYS A 77 0.24 2.96 -10.18
N LYS A 78 1.43 3.08 -10.78
CA LYS A 78 1.65 2.71 -12.19
C LYS A 78 2.03 1.24 -12.34
N GLN A 79 1.38 0.53 -13.26
CA GLN A 79 1.66 -0.87 -13.60
C GLN A 79 3.12 -1.10 -14.03
N GLU A 80 3.74 -0.09 -14.66
CA GLU A 80 5.12 -0.14 -15.20
C GLU A 80 6.23 -0.11 -14.13
N TRP A 81 5.90 0.26 -12.88
CA TRP A 81 6.88 0.20 -11.79
C TRP A 81 7.13 -1.24 -11.31
N GLY A 82 6.31 -2.18 -11.77
CA GLY A 82 6.60 -3.60 -11.65
C GLY A 82 7.87 -4.05 -12.41
N PRO A 83 8.15 -5.36 -12.43
CA PRO A 83 7.28 -6.42 -11.92
C PRO A 83 7.19 -6.41 -10.39
N TYR A 84 5.99 -6.73 -9.90
CA TYR A 84 5.64 -6.80 -8.49
C TYR A 84 5.64 -8.23 -7.98
N LYS A 85 6.00 -8.40 -6.71
CA LYS A 85 5.91 -9.68 -5.99
C LYS A 85 5.09 -9.48 -4.72
N ILE A 86 4.31 -10.49 -4.34
CA ILE A 86 3.64 -10.52 -3.03
C ILE A 86 4.70 -10.74 -1.95
N ILE A 87 4.68 -9.90 -0.93
CA ILE A 87 5.56 -9.97 0.24
C ILE A 87 4.80 -10.04 1.56
N GLY A 88 3.47 -9.91 1.51
CA GLY A 88 2.61 -10.01 2.69
C GLY A 88 1.14 -9.94 2.30
N LYS A 89 0.27 -9.97 3.30
CA LYS A 89 -1.18 -9.90 3.11
C LYS A 89 -1.86 -9.34 4.35
N LEU A 90 -2.75 -8.39 4.17
CA LEU A 90 -3.60 -7.88 5.24
C LEU A 90 -4.67 -8.89 5.61
N SER A 91 -4.99 -8.94 6.90
CA SER A 91 -6.20 -9.62 7.37
C SER A 91 -7.44 -8.81 6.99
N LYS A 92 -8.62 -9.43 7.07
CA LYS A 92 -9.90 -8.72 6.91
C LYS A 92 -10.02 -7.52 7.86
N LYS A 93 -9.54 -7.67 9.10
CA LYS A 93 -9.51 -6.59 10.09
C LYS A 93 -8.58 -5.46 9.67
N GLY A 94 -7.41 -5.78 9.11
CA GLY A 94 -6.48 -4.79 8.57
C GLY A 94 -7.10 -3.96 7.44
N ILE A 95 -7.76 -4.62 6.48
CA ILE A 95 -8.47 -3.95 5.38
C ILE A 95 -9.54 -3.00 5.93
N GLN A 96 -10.39 -3.48 6.85
CA GLN A 96 -11.43 -2.66 7.47
C GLN A 96 -10.88 -1.47 8.26
N SER A 97 -9.77 -1.66 8.97
CA SER A 97 -9.09 -0.58 9.70
C SER A 97 -8.65 0.53 8.74
N ILE A 98 -8.01 0.16 7.63
CA ILE A 98 -7.59 1.13 6.61
C ILE A 98 -8.81 1.81 5.98
N GLU A 99 -9.76 1.05 5.44
CA GLU A 99 -10.93 1.62 4.75
C GLU A 99 -11.75 2.55 5.65
N SER A 100 -11.84 2.26 6.95
CA SER A 100 -12.57 3.12 7.90
C SER A 100 -11.85 4.44 8.19
N ASN A 101 -10.51 4.45 8.17
CA ASN A 101 -9.69 5.66 8.33
C ASN A 101 -9.54 6.48 7.04
N LEU A 102 -9.89 5.91 5.89
CA LEU A 102 -9.81 6.55 4.56
C LEU A 102 -11.17 7.03 4.02
N LYS A 103 -12.26 6.94 4.79
CA LYS A 103 -13.64 7.21 4.28
C LYS A 103 -13.84 8.57 3.59
N ASN A 104 -12.97 9.55 3.86
CA ASN A 104 -13.05 10.91 3.32
C ASN A 104 -11.83 11.30 2.47
N THR A 105 -11.06 10.32 1.97
CA THR A 105 -9.90 10.59 1.13
C THR A 105 -10.21 10.30 -0.34
N GLU A 106 -9.89 11.24 -1.23
CA GLU A 106 -9.91 10.99 -2.66
C GLU A 106 -8.57 10.36 -3.09
N PRO A 107 -8.58 9.31 -3.94
CA PRO A 107 -7.34 8.74 -4.46
C PRO A 107 -6.51 9.78 -5.23
N GLU A 108 -5.24 9.92 -4.87
CA GLU A 108 -4.31 10.84 -5.55
C GLU A 108 -3.20 10.06 -6.26
N ILE A 109 -2.76 10.56 -7.42
CA ILE A 109 -1.49 10.13 -8.00
C ILE A 109 -0.38 10.65 -7.09
N TRP A 110 0.60 9.81 -6.76
CA TRP A 110 1.63 10.16 -5.79
C TRP A 110 2.40 11.43 -6.12
N GLU A 111 2.69 11.67 -7.39
CA GLU A 111 3.34 12.89 -7.85
C GLU A 111 2.60 14.16 -7.39
N ASN A 112 1.26 14.12 -7.27
CA ASN A 112 0.45 15.22 -6.75
C ASN A 112 0.44 15.29 -5.21
N TYR A 113 0.61 14.15 -4.53
CA TYR A 113 0.68 14.08 -3.07
C TYR A 113 1.95 14.74 -2.53
N LEU A 114 3.09 14.58 -3.22
CA LEU A 114 4.39 15.12 -2.81
C LEU A 114 4.50 16.66 -2.86
N THR A 115 3.57 17.35 -3.54
CA THR A 115 3.62 18.81 -3.74
C THR A 115 2.76 19.61 -2.75
N LYS A 116 2.16 18.97 -1.75
CA LYS A 116 1.41 19.62 -0.66
C LYS A 116 2.29 19.83 0.56
#